data_AF-A0A1H0VCS3-F1
#
_entry.id   AF-A0A1H0VCS3-F1
#
_cell.length_a   1.000
_cell.length_b   1.000
_cell.length_c   1.000
_cell.angle_alpha   90.00
_cell.angle_beta   90.00
_cell.angle_gamma   90.00
#
_symmetry.space_group_name_H-M   'P 1'
#
loop_
_entity.id
_entity.type
_entity.pdbx_description
1 polymer ?
#
loop_
_entity_poly.entity_id
_entity_poly.type
_entity_poly.pdbx_seq_one_letter_code
_entity_poly.pdbx_strand_id
1 'polypeptide(L)'
;MHDLDSALEVIRARDDTAAKHAHALWQVMRATAAHPTKVTKYEVQQMVWGTLPLAARRPDGAEAFDDLHDTCEAFAELLDLLGHRDYACLCRDETTHAILDAARDDDRYRGLVERAWRSSGVYPPDPPTLTWSDHAGDVEQALRAAAGRMLEEAIDAGTLRADATDDPERVELVLRLLMSPDTSGEDTWFGKLLDERLDSWILGRGSQTRREVLVRLRPEVRRPPEAAGYDLPALETLLDACRGKGARLTERGYLPTALVAELAAVMPTCRETPASGRGESAWPPIRLLRELATDFGLVERAGPRLLLTDRGDTVVDDPDALLMAVGETIVATDRPAMAVIQEVALGALLLEDRMAPDRIFAKIAHVFAEDSWTDPAGLPLGEAHAREAGSRFLRTLRTLDALDADWNARRVGLTDAGTSIARWALRTQVLFPAPTLP
;
A
#
# COMPACT_ATOMS: atom_id res chain seq x y z
N MET A 1 19.52 13.62 38.19
CA MET A 1 18.37 13.16 37.39
C MET A 1 17.15 13.57 38.17
N HIS A 2 16.35 14.46 37.60
CA HIS A 2 15.09 14.92 38.19
C HIS A 2 13.99 13.89 37.91
N ASP A 3 12.97 13.87 38.76
CA ASP A 3 11.67 13.33 38.36
C ASP A 3 10.91 14.39 37.52
N LEU A 4 9.78 14.01 36.93
CA LEU A 4 9.01 14.90 36.05
C LEU A 4 8.59 16.19 36.75
N ASP A 5 8.08 16.09 37.98
CA ASP A 5 7.55 17.24 38.70
C ASP A 5 8.66 18.23 39.08
N SER A 6 9.79 17.74 39.61
CA SER A 6 10.93 18.60 39.95
C SER A 6 11.62 19.20 38.70
N ALA A 7 11.67 18.47 37.58
CA ALA A 7 12.17 19.02 36.32
C ALA A 7 11.28 20.18 35.82
N LEU A 8 9.96 20.01 35.88
CA LEU A 8 9.01 21.05 35.48
C LEU A 8 9.04 22.25 36.42
N GLU A 9 9.29 22.06 37.72
CA GLU A 9 9.50 23.17 38.65
C GLU A 9 10.74 24.00 38.29
N VAL A 10 11.82 23.36 37.86
CA VAL A 10 13.04 24.05 37.41
C VAL A 10 12.76 24.93 36.18
N ILE A 11 12.04 24.39 35.19
CA ILE A 11 11.66 25.15 33.98
C ILE A 11 10.68 26.27 34.36
N ARG A 12 9.64 25.96 35.14
CA ARG A 12 8.59 26.91 35.58
C ARG A 12 9.16 28.10 36.34
N ALA A 13 10.23 27.89 37.11
CA ALA A 13 10.90 28.98 37.83
C ALA A 13 11.49 30.05 36.90
N ARG A 14 11.75 29.71 35.63
CA ARG A 14 12.25 30.63 34.60
C ARG A 14 11.12 31.12 33.70
N ASP A 15 10.29 30.19 33.23
CA ASP A 15 9.18 30.45 32.31
C ASP A 15 8.05 29.43 32.51
N ASP A 16 6.90 29.92 32.98
CA ASP A 16 5.70 29.11 33.22
C ASP A 16 5.05 28.61 31.91
N THR A 17 5.18 29.35 30.82
CA THR A 17 4.68 28.96 29.50
C THR A 17 5.52 27.82 28.93
N ALA A 18 6.86 27.95 28.99
CA ALA A 18 7.79 26.90 28.57
C ALA A 18 7.54 25.58 29.33
N ALA A 19 7.32 25.65 30.65
CA ALA A 19 7.00 24.48 31.46
C ALA A 19 5.68 23.81 31.04
N LYS A 20 4.65 24.60 30.69
CA LYS A 20 3.38 24.05 30.18
C LYS A 20 3.54 23.37 28.83
N HIS A 21 4.29 23.99 27.90
CA HIS A 21 4.53 23.41 26.57
C HIS A 21 5.33 22.12 26.66
N ALA A 22 6.42 22.11 27.44
CA ALA A 22 7.23 20.92 27.68
C ALA A 22 6.40 19.79 28.32
N HIS A 23 5.56 20.12 29.31
CA HIS A 23 4.65 19.15 29.92
C HIS A 23 3.63 18.61 28.92
N ALA A 24 3.02 19.47 28.09
CA ALA A 24 2.05 19.06 27.09
C ALA A 24 2.66 18.10 26.07
N LEU A 25 3.84 18.43 25.52
CA LEU A 25 4.55 17.55 24.60
C LEU A 25 4.95 16.22 25.26
N TRP A 26 5.41 16.26 26.51
CA TRP A 26 5.68 15.05 27.28
C TRP A 26 4.43 14.18 27.40
N GLN A 27 3.28 14.73 27.82
CA GLN A 27 2.05 13.97 27.96
C GLN A 27 1.59 13.36 26.63
N VAL A 28 1.65 14.11 25.53
CA VAL A 28 1.28 13.60 24.21
C VAL A 28 2.23 12.48 23.78
N MET A 29 3.55 12.66 23.94
CA MET A 29 4.54 11.63 23.64
C MET A 29 4.31 10.37 24.47
N ARG A 30 3.99 10.50 25.77
CA ARG A 30 3.76 9.35 26.64
C ARG A 30 2.42 8.66 26.37
N ALA A 31 1.41 9.39 25.92
CA ALA A 31 0.11 8.83 25.55
C ALA A 31 0.20 7.93 24.30
N THR A 32 1.12 8.24 23.38
CA THR A 32 1.34 7.47 22.14
C THR A 32 2.55 6.54 22.20
N ALA A 33 3.21 6.46 23.37
CA ALA A 33 4.42 5.68 23.56
C ALA A 33 4.15 4.17 23.47
N ALA A 34 5.05 3.46 22.77
CA ALA A 34 4.98 2.00 22.68
C ALA A 34 5.45 1.31 23.97
N HIS A 35 6.08 2.03 24.91
CA HIS A 35 6.46 1.51 26.22
C HIS A 35 6.19 2.54 27.31
N PRO A 36 5.51 2.18 28.41
CA PRO A 36 5.08 3.15 29.43
C PRO A 36 6.24 3.76 30.24
N THR A 37 7.44 3.16 30.24
CA THR A 37 8.55 3.61 31.09
C THR A 37 9.83 4.07 30.38
N LYS A 38 10.00 3.78 29.08
CA LYS A 38 11.24 4.12 28.34
C LYS A 38 10.92 5.19 27.30
N VAL A 39 11.77 6.21 27.21
CA VAL A 39 11.77 7.19 26.12
C VAL A 39 12.68 6.66 25.02
N THR A 40 12.22 6.75 23.77
CA THR A 40 12.95 6.27 22.59
C THR A 40 13.25 7.41 21.62
N LYS A 41 14.30 7.25 20.81
CA LYS A 41 14.61 8.20 19.73
C LYS A 41 13.43 8.38 18.77
N TYR A 42 12.74 7.28 18.43
CA TYR A 42 11.56 7.32 17.56
C TYR A 42 10.46 8.22 18.13
N GLU A 43 10.12 8.09 19.42
CA GLU A 43 9.08 8.89 20.07
C GLU A 43 9.42 10.38 20.06
N VAL A 44 10.69 10.72 20.34
CA VAL A 44 11.15 12.12 20.34
C VAL A 44 11.13 12.69 18.92
N GLN A 45 11.63 11.94 17.93
CA GLN A 45 11.58 12.33 16.51
C GLN A 45 10.15 12.55 16.03
N GLN A 46 9.23 11.63 16.32
CA GLN A 46 7.82 11.78 15.97
C GLN A 46 7.22 13.04 16.61
N MET A 47 7.61 13.36 17.84
CA MET A 47 7.13 14.54 18.54
C MET A 47 7.60 15.83 17.89
N VAL A 48 8.91 15.98 17.66
CA VAL A 48 9.49 17.23 17.15
C VAL A 48 9.40 17.39 15.64
N TRP A 49 9.36 16.31 14.87
CA TRP A 49 9.32 16.35 13.41
C TRP A 49 7.91 16.17 12.84
N GLY A 50 6.96 15.63 13.62
CA GLY A 50 5.61 15.33 13.17
C GLY A 50 4.56 16.07 14.00
N THR A 51 4.42 15.69 15.28
CA THR A 51 3.30 16.13 16.12
C THR A 51 3.30 17.62 16.39
N LEU A 52 4.44 18.20 16.81
CA LEU A 52 4.55 19.62 17.15
C LEU A 52 4.29 20.53 15.92
N PRO A 53 4.96 20.35 14.76
CA PRO A 53 4.68 21.15 13.57
C PRO A 53 3.22 21.08 13.10
N LEU A 54 2.63 19.88 13.13
CA LEU A 54 1.23 19.69 12.73
C LEU A 54 0.26 20.31 13.73
N ALA A 55 0.56 20.28 15.03
CA ALA A 55 -0.25 20.93 16.06
C ALA A 55 -0.29 22.45 15.87
N ALA A 56 0.86 23.08 15.57
CA ALA A 56 0.94 24.52 15.32
C ALA A 56 0.17 24.99 14.08
N ARG A 57 -0.11 24.09 13.12
CA ARG A 57 -0.94 24.39 11.94
C ARG A 57 -2.43 24.42 12.24
N ARG A 58 -2.87 23.82 13.34
CA ARG A 58 -4.30 23.80 13.69
C ARG A 58 -4.74 25.18 14.19
N PRO A 59 -6.01 25.58 13.96
CA PRO A 59 -6.50 26.90 14.35
C PRO A 59 -6.31 27.23 15.84
N ASP A 60 -6.45 26.21 16.70
CA ASP A 60 -6.25 26.27 18.15
C ASP A 60 -4.77 26.22 18.56
N GLY A 61 -3.91 25.62 17.74
CA GLY A 61 -2.48 25.48 18.01
C GLY A 61 -1.63 26.65 17.51
N ALA A 62 -2.12 27.45 16.57
CA ALA A 62 -1.34 28.54 15.95
C ALA A 62 -0.91 29.62 16.95
N GLU A 63 -1.76 29.95 17.94
CA GLU A 63 -1.40 30.90 19.01
C GLU A 63 -0.66 30.21 20.16
N ALA A 64 -0.98 28.93 20.44
CA ALA A 64 -0.35 28.17 21.53
C ALA A 64 1.10 27.79 21.22
N PHE A 65 1.45 27.61 19.94
CA PHE A 65 2.77 27.21 19.46
C PHE A 65 3.33 28.23 18.45
N ASP A 66 3.19 29.53 18.76
CA ASP A 66 3.62 30.61 17.85
C ASP A 66 5.11 30.54 17.54
N ASP A 67 5.93 30.18 18.55
CA ASP A 67 7.35 29.85 18.38
C ASP A 67 7.60 28.35 18.61
N LEU A 68 7.80 27.66 17.48
CA LEU A 68 8.12 26.23 17.44
C LEU A 68 9.50 25.92 18.03
N HIS A 69 10.47 26.82 17.88
CA HIS A 69 11.85 26.62 18.35
C HIS A 69 11.91 26.73 19.87
N ASP A 70 11.28 27.75 20.44
CA ASP A 70 11.21 27.91 21.90
C ASP A 70 10.48 26.74 22.56
N THR A 71 9.41 26.26 21.92
CA THR A 71 8.68 25.07 22.37
C THR A 71 9.54 23.80 22.29
N CYS A 72 10.31 23.63 21.22
CA CYS A 72 11.24 22.52 21.06
C CYS A 72 12.38 22.57 22.08
N GLU A 73 12.93 23.76 22.37
CA GLU A 73 13.99 23.96 23.36
C GLU A 73 13.48 23.68 24.78
N ALA A 74 12.27 24.11 25.13
CA ALA A 74 11.66 23.78 26.42
C ALA A 74 11.51 22.26 26.60
N PHE A 75 11.16 21.55 25.52
CA PHE A 75 11.10 20.09 25.52
C PHE A 75 12.49 19.44 25.62
N ALA A 76 13.50 20.01 24.95
CA ALA A 76 14.89 19.58 25.06
C ALA A 76 15.43 19.75 26.49
N GLU A 77 15.16 20.89 27.14
CA GLU A 77 15.53 21.13 28.54
C GLU A 77 14.88 20.10 29.48
N LEU A 78 13.60 19.79 29.27
CA LEU A 78 12.93 18.75 30.04
C LEU A 78 13.62 17.38 29.88
N LEU A 79 13.91 16.98 28.64
CA LEU A 79 14.62 15.72 28.36
C LEU A 79 16.00 15.68 29.04
N ASP A 80 16.76 16.78 29.00
CA ASP A 80 18.06 16.88 29.69
C ASP A 80 17.95 16.70 31.21
N LEU A 81 16.97 17.35 31.84
CA LEU A 81 16.75 17.27 33.29
C LEU A 81 16.35 15.85 33.73
N LEU A 82 15.60 15.15 32.88
CA LEU A 82 15.24 13.74 33.04
C LEU A 82 16.39 12.77 32.71
N GLY A 83 17.50 13.28 32.17
CA GLY A 83 18.71 12.49 31.89
C GLY A 83 18.78 11.91 30.48
N HIS A 84 17.91 12.35 29.57
CA HIS A 84 17.85 11.93 28.17
C HIS A 84 18.66 12.87 27.25
N ARG A 85 19.95 13.04 27.54
CA ARG A 85 20.81 14.04 26.88
C ARG A 85 20.90 13.87 25.36
N ASP A 86 21.04 12.64 24.89
CA ASP A 86 21.17 12.38 23.45
C ASP A 86 19.88 12.76 22.69
N TYR A 87 18.73 12.60 23.33
CA TYR A 87 17.44 13.02 22.76
C TYR A 87 17.23 14.53 22.86
N ALA A 88 17.71 15.18 23.92
CA ALA A 88 17.73 16.63 23.98
C ALA A 88 18.63 17.25 22.90
N CYS A 89 19.77 16.62 22.59
CA CYS A 89 20.62 17.00 21.46
C CYS A 89 19.87 16.86 20.12
N LEU A 90 19.03 15.84 19.95
CA LEU A 90 18.20 15.68 18.76
C LEU A 90 17.24 16.84 18.56
N CYS A 91 16.59 17.32 19.63
CA CYS A 91 15.70 18.48 19.56
C CYS A 91 16.43 19.76 19.09
N ARG A 92 17.72 19.88 19.41
CA ARG A 92 18.58 21.03 19.07
C ARG A 92 19.39 20.84 17.78
N ASP A 93 19.20 19.71 17.09
CA ASP A 93 19.97 19.40 15.88
C ASP A 93 19.57 20.31 14.72
N GLU A 94 20.52 20.60 13.82
CA GLU A 94 20.28 21.42 12.62
C GLU A 94 19.15 20.84 11.76
N THR A 95 19.00 19.51 11.71
CA THR A 95 17.93 18.83 10.99
C THR A 95 16.56 19.16 11.57
N THR A 96 16.44 19.11 12.90
CA THR A 96 15.19 19.43 13.60
C THR A 96 14.81 20.88 13.37
N HIS A 97 15.76 21.81 13.52
CA HIS A 97 15.51 23.23 13.28
C HIS A 97 15.07 23.51 11.83
N ALA A 98 15.71 22.87 10.85
CA ALA A 98 15.32 23.01 9.45
C ALA A 98 13.89 22.51 9.17
N ILE A 99 13.44 21.45 9.86
CA ILE A 99 12.07 20.93 9.78
C ILE A 99 11.08 21.94 10.39
N LEU A 100 11.38 22.48 11.58
CA LEU A 100 10.54 23.47 12.25
C LEU A 100 10.40 24.76 11.42
N ASP A 101 11.50 25.23 10.81
CA ASP A 101 11.49 26.39 9.91
C ASP A 101 10.59 26.17 8.68
N ALA A 102 10.55 24.93 8.18
CA ALA A 102 9.72 24.55 7.04
C ALA A 102 8.27 24.28 7.43
N ALA A 103 7.88 24.33 8.70
CA ALA A 103 6.56 23.88 9.17
C ALA A 103 5.37 24.59 8.51
N ARG A 104 5.53 25.75 7.88
CA ARG A 104 4.46 26.43 7.12
C ARG A 104 4.49 26.20 5.60
N ASP A 105 5.52 25.53 5.09
CA ASP A 105 5.71 25.17 3.68
C ASP A 105 5.55 23.65 3.52
N ASP A 106 4.38 23.21 3.06
CA ASP A 106 3.99 21.79 3.04
C ASP A 106 4.93 20.89 2.24
N ASP A 107 5.36 21.33 1.07
CA ASP A 107 6.22 20.53 0.19
C ASP A 107 7.63 20.43 0.76
N ARG A 108 8.17 21.56 1.22
CA ARG A 108 9.50 21.59 1.84
C ARG A 108 9.53 20.80 3.16
N TYR A 109 8.51 20.96 3.99
CA TYR A 109 8.37 20.23 5.26
C TYR A 109 8.36 18.72 5.03
N ARG A 110 7.49 18.22 4.14
CA ARG A 110 7.39 16.79 3.84
C ARG A 110 8.72 16.23 3.35
N GLY A 111 9.38 16.92 2.42
CA GLY A 111 10.68 16.48 1.89
C GLY A 111 11.83 16.52 2.90
N LEU A 112 11.76 17.37 3.94
CA LEU A 112 12.74 17.38 5.04
C LEU A 112 12.46 16.26 6.04
N VAL A 113 11.21 16.10 6.48
CA VAL A 113 10.79 15.05 7.42
C VAL A 113 11.09 13.67 6.85
N GLU A 114 10.75 13.42 5.59
CA GLU A 114 11.00 12.13 4.93
C GLU A 114 12.51 11.82 4.88
N ARG A 115 13.35 12.79 4.52
CA ARG A 115 14.81 12.61 4.51
C ARG A 115 15.37 12.36 5.91
N ALA A 116 14.88 13.07 6.92
CA ALA A 116 15.30 12.92 8.31
C ALA A 116 14.91 11.55 8.89
N TRP A 117 13.73 11.03 8.54
CA TRP A 117 13.33 9.67 8.90
C TRP A 117 14.19 8.60 8.24
N ARG A 118 14.48 8.73 6.94
CA ARG A 118 15.35 7.78 6.24
C ARG A 118 16.77 7.74 6.83
N SER A 119 17.29 8.88 7.30
CA SER A 119 18.61 8.95 7.94
C SER A 119 18.62 8.65 9.44
N SER A 120 17.46 8.48 10.08
CA SER A 120 17.39 8.32 11.53
C SER A 120 17.93 6.98 12.03
N GLY A 121 17.91 5.97 11.17
CA GLY A 121 18.23 4.59 11.50
C GLY A 121 17.20 3.90 12.41
N VAL A 122 16.11 4.57 12.79
CA VAL A 122 15.05 4.01 13.66
C VAL A 122 13.66 4.06 13.03
N TYR A 123 13.54 4.60 11.80
CA TYR A 123 12.32 4.45 11.02
C TYR A 123 12.22 3.00 10.51
N PRO A 124 11.08 2.31 10.67
CA PRO A 124 10.95 0.95 10.20
C PRO A 124 10.94 0.89 8.67
N PRO A 125 11.74 0.03 8.03
CA PRO A 125 11.68 -0.20 6.59
C PRO A 125 10.36 -0.87 6.20
N ASP A 126 9.97 -0.73 4.93
CA ASP A 126 8.85 -1.49 4.35
C ASP A 126 9.26 -2.97 4.19
N PRO A 127 8.57 -3.92 4.85
CA PRO A 127 8.78 -5.33 4.57
C PRO A 127 8.12 -5.72 3.22
N PRO A 128 8.53 -6.84 2.61
CA PRO A 128 7.88 -7.33 1.38
C PRO A 128 6.37 -7.61 1.51
N THR A 129 5.86 -7.74 2.75
CA THR A 129 4.47 -8.10 3.05
C THR A 129 3.51 -6.92 3.19
N LEU A 130 4.01 -5.69 3.36
CA LEU A 130 3.19 -4.47 3.46
C LEU A 130 4.06 -3.22 3.28
N THR A 131 3.46 -2.11 2.88
CA THR A 131 4.09 -0.77 3.00
C THR A 131 3.46 0.03 4.13
N TRP A 132 4.25 0.85 4.80
CA TRP A 132 3.79 1.78 5.83
C TRP A 132 2.92 2.89 5.22
N SER A 133 1.72 3.13 5.77
CA SER A 133 0.74 4.11 5.30
C SER A 133 1.08 5.55 5.69
N ASP A 134 0.93 6.52 4.79
CA ASP A 134 1.03 7.95 5.16
C ASP A 134 0.01 8.35 6.25
N HIS A 135 -1.14 7.67 6.28
CA HIS A 135 -2.25 7.89 7.21
C HIS A 135 -2.39 6.69 8.16
N ALA A 136 -1.38 6.49 9.01
CA ALA A 136 -1.37 5.45 10.02
C ALA A 136 -2.44 5.70 11.10
N GLY A 137 -3.26 4.68 11.39
CA GLY A 137 -4.13 4.70 12.56
C GLY A 137 -3.35 4.45 13.86
N ASP A 138 -4.07 4.31 14.96
CA ASP A 138 -3.47 4.15 16.30
C ASP A 138 -2.62 2.87 16.41
N VAL A 139 -3.09 1.76 15.81
CA VAL A 139 -2.38 0.48 15.79
C VAL A 139 -1.11 0.59 14.97
N GLU A 140 -1.18 1.14 13.76
CA GLU A 140 -0.01 1.29 12.91
C GLU A 140 1.03 2.24 13.54
N GLN A 141 0.59 3.34 14.15
CA GLN A 141 1.48 4.25 14.88
C GLN A 141 2.17 3.55 16.07
N ALA A 142 1.42 2.80 16.88
CA ALA A 142 1.97 2.04 18.00
C ALA A 142 2.98 0.98 17.53
N LEU A 143 2.68 0.31 16.42
CA LEU A 143 3.55 -0.68 15.82
C LEU A 143 4.85 -0.06 15.28
N ARG A 144 4.79 1.11 14.62
CA ARG A 144 6.00 1.83 14.20
C ARG A 144 6.86 2.24 15.39
N ALA A 145 6.25 2.72 16.46
CA ALA A 145 6.97 3.06 17.68
C ALA A 145 7.62 1.84 18.34
N ALA A 146 6.93 0.69 18.35
CA ALA A 146 7.51 -0.57 18.81
C ALA A 146 8.68 -1.05 17.93
N ALA A 147 8.56 -0.90 16.61
CA ALA A 147 9.61 -1.21 15.66
C ALA A 147 10.83 -0.28 15.84
N GLY A 148 10.59 1.03 15.94
CA GLY A 148 11.66 2.02 16.15
C GLY A 148 12.45 1.77 17.43
N ARG A 149 11.78 1.40 18.52
CA ARG A 149 12.45 0.98 19.76
C ARG A 149 13.33 -0.25 19.56
N MET A 150 12.82 -1.27 18.90
CA MET A 150 13.58 -2.51 18.64
C MET A 150 14.80 -2.24 17.76
N LEU A 151 14.66 -1.38 16.74
CA LEU A 151 15.76 -0.96 15.89
C LEU A 151 16.81 -0.16 16.66
N GLU A 152 16.38 0.76 17.52
CA GLU A 152 17.26 1.52 18.41
C GLU A 152 18.04 0.60 19.35
N GLU A 153 17.38 -0.34 20.00
CA GLU A 153 18.03 -1.31 20.90
C GLU A 153 19.05 -2.20 20.15
N ALA A 154 18.75 -2.58 18.91
CA ALA A 154 19.65 -3.36 18.07
C ALA A 154 20.86 -2.54 17.60
N ILE A 155 20.70 -1.24 17.35
CA ILE A 155 21.80 -0.30 17.08
C ILE A 155 22.68 -0.12 18.33
N ASP A 156 22.07 0.12 19.49
CA ASP A 156 22.79 0.31 20.75
C ASP A 156 23.59 -0.95 21.15
N ALA A 157 23.05 -2.13 20.85
CA ALA A 157 23.74 -3.41 21.04
C ALA A 157 24.86 -3.67 20.01
N GLY A 158 25.01 -2.82 18.98
CA GLY A 158 25.98 -2.96 17.90
C GLY A 158 25.65 -4.08 16.91
N THR A 159 24.41 -4.60 16.93
CA THR A 159 23.95 -5.65 16.01
C THR A 159 23.45 -5.09 14.67
N LEU A 160 23.06 -3.81 14.64
CA LEU A 160 22.72 -3.08 13.43
C LEU A 160 23.62 -1.85 13.29
N ARG A 161 23.84 -1.43 12.04
CA ARG A 161 24.51 -0.16 11.76
C ARG A 161 23.50 0.99 11.79
N ALA A 162 23.89 2.12 12.37
CA ALA A 162 23.03 3.30 12.44
C ALA A 162 22.79 3.97 11.07
N ASP A 163 23.72 3.82 10.12
CA ASP A 163 23.72 4.47 8.81
C ASP A 163 23.09 3.64 7.68
N ALA A 164 22.74 2.38 7.95
CA ALA A 164 22.14 1.49 6.97
C ALA A 164 20.62 1.71 6.92
N THR A 165 20.11 2.09 5.75
CA THR A 165 18.68 2.16 5.44
C THR A 165 18.30 0.89 4.66
N ASP A 166 17.20 0.24 5.03
CA ASP A 166 16.60 -0.91 4.32
C ASP A 166 17.49 -2.16 4.17
N ASP A 167 18.40 -2.42 5.12
CA ASP A 167 19.16 -3.68 5.12
C ASP A 167 18.28 -4.90 5.50
N PRO A 168 18.63 -6.11 5.03
CA PRO A 168 17.84 -7.32 5.28
C PRO A 168 17.60 -7.61 6.77
N GLU A 169 18.57 -7.30 7.63
CA GLU A 169 18.49 -7.53 9.08
C GLU A 169 17.41 -6.66 9.73
N ARG A 170 17.26 -5.40 9.32
CA ARG A 170 16.17 -4.51 9.77
C ARG A 170 14.81 -5.02 9.32
N VAL A 171 14.69 -5.43 8.06
CA VAL A 171 13.45 -6.00 7.51
C VAL A 171 13.06 -7.26 8.27
N GLU A 172 14.01 -8.15 8.58
CA GLU A 172 13.76 -9.37 9.36
C GLU A 172 13.24 -9.05 10.77
N LEU A 173 13.81 -8.04 11.44
CA LEU A 173 13.33 -7.60 12.75
C LEU A 173 11.89 -7.11 12.69
N VAL A 174 11.56 -6.24 11.73
CA VAL A 174 10.19 -5.74 11.53
C VAL A 174 9.22 -6.89 11.25
N LEU A 175 9.58 -7.84 10.38
CA LEU A 175 8.78 -9.04 10.11
C LEU A 175 8.54 -9.87 11.38
N ARG A 176 9.58 -10.05 12.20
CA ARG A 176 9.45 -10.78 13.47
C ARG A 176 8.50 -10.09 14.44
N LEU A 177 8.52 -8.75 14.51
CA LEU A 177 7.59 -7.97 15.31
C LEU A 177 6.15 -8.09 14.78
N LEU A 178 5.96 -8.00 13.47
CA LEU A 178 4.64 -8.16 12.85
C LEU A 178 4.00 -9.51 13.21
N MET A 179 4.80 -10.57 13.25
CA MET A 179 4.35 -11.92 13.58
C MET A 179 4.30 -12.20 15.08
N SER A 180 4.77 -11.28 15.94
CA SER A 180 4.69 -11.48 17.38
C SER A 180 3.29 -11.19 17.91
N PRO A 181 2.90 -11.78 19.06
CA PRO A 181 1.68 -11.38 19.75
C PRO A 181 1.65 -9.89 20.03
N ASP A 182 0.47 -9.30 19.99
CA ASP A 182 0.22 -7.92 20.39
C ASP A 182 0.27 -7.73 21.91
N THR A 183 -0.05 -6.52 22.38
CA THR A 183 -0.07 -6.19 23.82
C THR A 183 -1.11 -6.96 24.66
N SER A 184 -2.19 -7.44 24.05
CA SER A 184 -3.22 -8.27 24.71
C SER A 184 -2.88 -9.77 24.67
N GLY A 185 -2.03 -10.20 23.74
CA GLY A 185 -1.70 -11.61 23.49
C GLY A 185 -2.78 -12.39 22.74
N GLU A 186 -3.83 -11.73 22.25
CA GLU A 186 -4.98 -12.37 21.59
C GLU A 186 -4.80 -12.55 20.07
N ASP A 187 -4.07 -11.64 19.43
CA ASP A 187 -3.73 -11.68 18.00
C ASP A 187 -2.26 -11.24 17.80
N THR A 188 -1.77 -11.37 16.57
CA THR A 188 -0.50 -10.81 16.12
C THR A 188 -0.61 -9.31 15.82
N TRP A 189 0.51 -8.59 15.85
CA TRP A 189 0.55 -7.20 15.38
C TRP A 189 0.09 -7.05 13.93
N PHE A 190 0.46 -7.99 13.07
CA PHE A 190 -0.01 -8.02 11.69
C PHE A 190 -1.53 -8.18 11.60
N GLY A 191 -2.12 -9.06 12.41
CA GLY A 191 -3.56 -9.26 12.49
C GLY A 191 -4.33 -8.00 12.90
N LYS A 192 -3.84 -7.28 13.92
CA LYS A 192 -4.41 -6.00 14.36
C LYS A 192 -4.23 -4.89 13.33
N LEU A 193 -3.05 -4.75 12.75
CA LEU A 193 -2.78 -3.77 11.69
C LEU A 193 -3.71 -3.99 10.50
N LEU A 194 -3.88 -5.24 10.09
CA LEU A 194 -4.77 -5.61 9.00
C LEU A 194 -6.23 -5.25 9.32
N ASP A 195 -6.70 -5.44 10.56
CA ASP A 195 -8.04 -5.02 10.95
C ASP A 195 -8.22 -3.51 10.91
N GLU A 196 -7.29 -2.74 11.46
CA GLU A 196 -7.32 -1.27 11.38
C GLU A 196 -7.36 -0.78 9.94
N ARG A 197 -6.53 -1.36 9.07
CA ARG A 197 -6.49 -0.98 7.65
C ARG A 197 -7.74 -1.41 6.90
N LEU A 198 -8.31 -2.57 7.22
CA LEU A 198 -9.61 -2.99 6.68
C LEU A 198 -10.72 -2.02 7.09
N ASP A 199 -10.75 -1.59 8.36
CA ASP A 199 -11.69 -0.60 8.85
C ASP A 199 -11.55 0.73 8.10
N SER A 200 -10.32 1.23 7.96
CA SER A 200 -10.03 2.45 7.19
C SER A 200 -10.44 2.31 5.72
N TRP A 201 -10.09 1.20 5.07
CA TRP A 201 -10.41 0.95 3.67
C TRP A 201 -11.93 0.83 3.40
N ILE A 202 -12.66 0.19 4.31
CA ILE A 202 -14.13 0.06 4.27
C ILE A 202 -14.81 1.41 4.53
N LEU A 203 -14.35 2.15 5.54
CA LEU A 203 -14.96 3.42 5.94
C LEU A 203 -14.64 4.56 4.98
N GLY A 204 -13.51 4.48 4.27
CA GLY A 204 -12.88 5.48 3.40
C GLY A 204 -13.82 6.43 2.65
N ARG A 205 -13.87 6.36 1.31
CA ARG A 205 -14.71 7.28 0.51
C ARG A 205 -16.20 7.13 0.87
N GLY A 206 -16.98 8.16 0.55
CA GLY A 206 -18.36 8.36 1.03
C GLY A 206 -19.42 7.40 0.47
N SER A 207 -19.10 6.58 -0.53
CA SER A 207 -20.06 5.68 -1.18
C SER A 207 -20.58 4.58 -0.27
N GLN A 208 -21.89 4.60 -0.04
CA GLN A 208 -22.61 3.56 0.68
C GLN A 208 -22.62 2.25 -0.11
N THR A 209 -22.79 2.31 -1.43
CA THR A 209 -22.76 1.14 -2.31
C THR A 209 -21.42 0.41 -2.22
N ARG A 210 -20.30 1.16 -2.23
CA ARG A 210 -18.95 0.62 -2.05
C ARG A 210 -18.81 -0.01 -0.66
N ARG A 211 -19.17 0.72 0.39
CA ARG A 211 -19.09 0.25 1.79
C ARG A 211 -19.82 -1.08 2.01
N GLU A 212 -21.03 -1.22 1.47
CA GLU A 212 -21.82 -2.45 1.60
C GLU A 212 -21.14 -3.67 0.96
N VAL A 213 -20.47 -3.50 -0.18
CA VAL A 213 -19.68 -4.56 -0.82
C VAL A 213 -18.50 -4.92 0.05
N LEU A 214 -17.72 -3.93 0.51
CA LEU A 214 -16.49 -4.17 1.25
C LEU A 214 -16.72 -4.77 2.65
N VAL A 215 -17.76 -4.33 3.37
CA VAL A 215 -18.15 -4.92 4.67
C VAL A 215 -18.36 -6.43 4.55
N ARG A 216 -19.05 -6.87 3.48
CA ARG A 216 -19.33 -8.30 3.25
C ARG A 216 -18.08 -9.08 2.86
N LEU A 217 -17.11 -8.43 2.24
CA LEU A 217 -15.84 -9.03 1.82
C LEU A 217 -14.77 -9.03 2.91
N ARG A 218 -14.98 -8.34 4.04
CA ARG A 218 -13.99 -8.28 5.13
C ARG A 218 -13.42 -9.66 5.51
N PRO A 219 -14.22 -10.73 5.72
CA PRO A 219 -13.68 -12.04 6.10
C PRO A 219 -12.77 -12.65 5.03
N GLU A 220 -13.11 -12.43 3.76
CA GLU A 220 -12.38 -12.93 2.59
C GLU A 220 -11.05 -12.20 2.41
N VAL A 221 -11.04 -10.87 2.57
CA VAL A 221 -9.83 -10.05 2.42
C VAL A 221 -8.90 -10.21 3.63
N ARG A 222 -9.45 -10.45 4.83
CA ARG A 222 -8.66 -10.64 6.06
C ARG A 222 -7.79 -11.89 6.00
N ARG A 223 -8.21 -12.94 5.29
CA ARG A 223 -7.44 -14.18 5.16
C ARG A 223 -6.58 -14.15 3.90
N PRO A 224 -5.33 -14.68 3.95
CA PRO A 224 -4.59 -14.91 2.72
C PRO A 224 -5.37 -15.93 1.85
N PRO A 225 -5.37 -15.77 0.51
CA PRO A 225 -5.92 -16.80 -0.38
C PRO A 225 -5.23 -18.14 -0.17
N GLU A 226 -6.00 -19.23 -0.24
CA GLU A 226 -5.44 -20.58 -0.14
C GLU A 226 -4.59 -20.90 -1.37
N ALA A 227 -3.40 -21.49 -1.14
CA ALA A 227 -2.58 -22.06 -2.19
C ALA A 227 -3.29 -23.29 -2.73
N ALA A 228 -3.74 -23.21 -3.98
CA ALA A 228 -4.60 -24.21 -4.61
C ALA A 228 -4.08 -24.68 -5.96
N GLY A 229 -3.02 -24.05 -6.48
CA GLY A 229 -2.40 -24.43 -7.75
C GLY A 229 -3.35 -24.29 -8.93
N TYR A 230 -4.13 -23.20 -8.98
CA TYR A 230 -4.98 -22.94 -10.15
C TYR A 230 -4.16 -22.34 -11.28
N ASP A 231 -4.35 -22.89 -12.47
CA ASP A 231 -3.56 -22.51 -13.64
C ASP A 231 -4.12 -21.24 -14.33
N LEU A 232 -3.23 -20.53 -15.02
CA LEU A 232 -3.54 -19.49 -16.00
C LEU A 232 -2.95 -19.91 -17.36
N PRO A 233 -3.56 -20.88 -18.08
CA PRO A 233 -2.87 -21.64 -19.12
C PRO A 233 -2.29 -20.77 -20.24
N ALA A 234 -3.00 -19.70 -20.63
CA ALA A 234 -2.55 -18.79 -21.66
C ALA A 234 -1.34 -17.96 -21.20
N LEU A 235 -1.37 -17.46 -19.95
CA LEU A 235 -0.27 -16.69 -19.39
C LEU A 235 0.96 -17.59 -19.21
N GLU A 236 0.80 -18.78 -18.62
CA GLU A 236 1.85 -19.77 -18.47
C GLU A 236 2.49 -20.16 -19.80
N THR A 237 1.68 -20.42 -20.84
CA THR A 237 2.18 -20.73 -22.19
C THR A 237 3.04 -19.57 -22.74
N LEU A 238 2.62 -18.32 -22.51
CA LEU A 238 3.41 -17.16 -22.93
C LEU A 238 4.72 -17.05 -22.15
N LEU A 239 4.69 -17.23 -20.82
CA LEU A 239 5.86 -17.12 -19.96
C LEU A 239 6.87 -18.25 -20.25
N ASP A 240 6.40 -19.47 -20.49
CA ASP A 240 7.27 -20.60 -20.86
C ASP A 240 8.03 -20.34 -22.17
N ALA A 241 7.34 -19.77 -23.17
CA ALA A 241 7.97 -19.34 -24.42
C ALA A 241 9.01 -18.21 -24.24
N CYS A 242 8.95 -17.47 -23.13
CA CYS A 242 9.87 -16.38 -22.79
C CYS A 242 11.11 -16.83 -21.99
N ARG A 243 11.20 -18.10 -21.59
CA ARG A 243 12.33 -18.64 -20.83
C ARG A 243 13.66 -18.60 -21.61
N GLY A 244 14.76 -18.53 -20.87
CA GLY A 244 16.12 -18.64 -21.41
C GLY A 244 16.45 -17.56 -22.43
N LYS A 245 16.51 -17.94 -23.72
CA LYS A 245 16.74 -16.96 -24.81
C LYS A 245 15.48 -16.16 -25.17
N GLY A 246 14.31 -16.53 -24.63
CA GLY A 246 12.99 -15.97 -24.87
C GLY A 246 12.47 -15.96 -26.31
N ALA A 247 11.22 -15.54 -26.45
CA ALA A 247 10.45 -15.65 -27.69
C ALA A 247 10.96 -14.64 -28.73
N ARG A 248 11.31 -15.12 -29.94
CA ARG A 248 11.75 -14.25 -31.03
C ARG A 248 10.54 -13.55 -31.65
N LEU A 249 10.49 -12.24 -31.53
CA LEU A 249 9.48 -11.40 -32.16
C LEU A 249 9.72 -11.30 -33.68
N THR A 250 8.65 -11.08 -34.41
CA THR A 250 8.70 -10.69 -35.82
C THR A 250 9.35 -9.31 -35.98
N GLU A 251 9.72 -8.94 -37.20
CA GLU A 251 10.29 -7.60 -37.49
C GLU A 251 9.37 -6.44 -37.05
N ARG A 252 8.06 -6.68 -37.04
CA ARG A 252 7.04 -5.72 -36.59
C ARG A 252 6.80 -5.74 -35.08
N GLY A 253 7.53 -6.57 -34.34
CA GLY A 253 7.39 -6.71 -32.89
C GLY A 253 6.26 -7.63 -32.42
N TYR A 254 5.61 -8.36 -33.34
CA TYR A 254 4.55 -9.33 -32.99
C TYR A 254 5.12 -10.69 -32.56
N LEU A 255 4.33 -11.44 -31.80
CA LEU A 255 4.58 -12.85 -31.49
C LEU A 255 4.66 -13.70 -32.77
N PRO A 256 5.51 -14.75 -32.80
CA PRO A 256 5.59 -15.66 -33.92
C PRO A 256 4.29 -16.45 -34.08
N THR A 257 3.88 -16.72 -35.33
CA THR A 257 2.63 -17.41 -35.66
C THR A 257 2.45 -18.77 -34.96
N ALA A 258 3.54 -19.51 -34.69
CA ALA A 258 3.46 -20.77 -33.96
C ALA A 258 2.95 -20.55 -32.52
N LEU A 259 3.55 -19.61 -31.78
CA LEU A 259 3.11 -19.25 -30.43
C LEU A 259 1.70 -18.65 -30.43
N VAL A 260 1.34 -17.86 -31.46
CA VAL A 260 -0.03 -17.36 -31.62
C VAL A 260 -1.03 -18.51 -31.75
N ALA A 261 -0.69 -19.58 -32.47
CA ALA A 261 -1.55 -20.75 -32.62
C ALA A 261 -1.69 -21.54 -31.31
N GLU A 262 -0.61 -21.69 -30.55
CA GLU A 262 -0.61 -22.32 -29.22
C GLU A 262 -1.49 -21.54 -28.24
N LEU A 263 -1.31 -20.21 -28.15
CA LEU A 263 -2.13 -19.34 -27.32
C LEU A 263 -3.60 -19.36 -27.74
N ALA A 264 -3.90 -19.27 -29.04
CA ALA A 264 -5.27 -19.34 -29.53
C ALA A 264 -5.94 -20.69 -29.21
N ALA A 265 -5.17 -21.77 -29.13
CA ALA A 265 -5.68 -23.09 -28.80
C ALA A 265 -6.09 -23.19 -27.32
N VAL A 266 -5.39 -22.53 -26.40
CA VAL A 266 -5.68 -22.59 -24.95
C VAL A 266 -6.64 -21.49 -24.48
N MET A 267 -6.71 -20.35 -25.15
CA MET A 267 -7.56 -19.22 -24.74
C MET A 267 -9.04 -19.42 -25.08
N PRO A 268 -9.97 -19.39 -24.10
CA PRO A 268 -11.40 -19.49 -24.38
C PRO A 268 -11.93 -18.37 -25.29
N THR A 269 -11.44 -17.14 -25.11
CA THR A 269 -11.82 -15.98 -25.94
C THR A 269 -11.53 -16.18 -27.42
N CYS A 270 -10.43 -16.85 -27.75
CA CYS A 270 -10.05 -17.16 -29.13
C CYS A 270 -10.95 -18.25 -29.74
N ARG A 271 -11.39 -19.21 -28.93
CA ARG A 271 -12.31 -20.27 -29.38
C ARG A 271 -13.72 -19.73 -29.65
N GLU A 272 -14.18 -18.80 -28.81
CA GLU A 272 -15.50 -18.17 -28.94
C GLU A 272 -15.60 -17.22 -30.14
N THR A 273 -14.52 -16.49 -30.43
CA THR A 273 -14.44 -15.56 -31.56
C THR A 273 -13.23 -15.90 -32.44
N PRO A 274 -13.34 -16.93 -33.31
CA PRO A 274 -12.25 -17.33 -34.18
C PRO A 274 -11.91 -16.21 -35.17
N ALA A 275 -10.62 -15.83 -35.23
CA ALA A 275 -10.13 -14.89 -36.24
C ALA A 275 -9.73 -15.62 -37.53
N SER A 276 -9.77 -14.90 -38.65
CA SER A 276 -9.35 -15.42 -39.97
C SER A 276 -7.84 -15.33 -40.23
N GLY A 277 -7.08 -14.62 -39.38
CA GLY A 277 -5.65 -14.38 -39.56
C GLY A 277 -4.75 -15.27 -38.69
N ARG A 278 -3.47 -15.37 -39.07
CA ARG A 278 -2.45 -16.21 -38.41
C ARG A 278 -1.45 -15.44 -37.52
N GLY A 279 -1.57 -14.12 -37.43
CA GLY A 279 -0.65 -13.27 -36.67
C GLY A 279 -1.33 -12.60 -35.48
N GLU A 280 -0.57 -12.15 -34.50
CA GLU A 280 -1.06 -11.47 -33.28
C GLU A 280 -2.02 -10.31 -33.59
N SER A 281 -1.79 -9.55 -34.66
CA SER A 281 -2.66 -8.46 -35.08
C SER A 281 -4.10 -8.89 -35.43
N ALA A 282 -4.30 -10.16 -35.78
CA ALA A 282 -5.62 -10.74 -36.03
C ALA A 282 -6.30 -11.25 -34.76
N TRP A 283 -5.58 -11.33 -33.64
CA TRP A 283 -6.04 -11.90 -32.37
C TRP A 283 -5.92 -10.87 -31.24
N PRO A 284 -6.89 -9.95 -31.10
CA PRO A 284 -6.88 -8.94 -30.04
C PRO A 284 -6.70 -9.50 -28.61
N PRO A 285 -7.27 -10.67 -28.23
CA PRO A 285 -7.02 -11.25 -26.91
C PRO A 285 -5.55 -11.63 -26.67
N ILE A 286 -4.87 -12.19 -27.68
CA ILE A 286 -3.45 -12.57 -27.58
C ILE A 286 -2.57 -11.32 -27.43
N ARG A 287 -2.86 -10.26 -28.20
CA ARG A 287 -2.18 -8.98 -28.04
C ARG A 287 -2.37 -8.43 -26.62
N LEU A 288 -3.61 -8.45 -26.11
CA LEU A 288 -3.92 -8.00 -24.77
C LEU A 288 -3.20 -8.84 -23.70
N LEU A 289 -3.11 -10.16 -23.85
CA LEU A 289 -2.37 -11.02 -22.95
C LEU A 289 -0.89 -10.63 -22.85
N ARG A 290 -0.24 -10.35 -24.00
CA ARG A 290 1.16 -9.87 -24.02
C ARG A 290 1.31 -8.51 -23.36
N GLU A 291 0.38 -7.60 -23.60
CA GLU A 291 0.34 -6.27 -22.95
C GLU A 291 0.21 -6.45 -21.43
N LEU A 292 -0.72 -7.28 -20.96
CA LEU A 292 -0.90 -7.58 -19.53
C LEU A 292 0.35 -8.22 -18.92
N ALA A 293 0.98 -9.19 -19.57
CA ALA A 293 2.22 -9.80 -19.05
C ALA A 293 3.36 -8.77 -18.93
N THR A 294 3.38 -7.76 -19.81
CA THR A 294 4.33 -6.64 -19.72
C THR A 294 3.96 -5.70 -18.58
N ASP A 295 2.68 -5.33 -18.46
CA ASP A 295 2.15 -4.44 -17.43
C ASP A 295 2.31 -5.03 -16.02
N PHE A 296 2.19 -6.36 -15.88
CA PHE A 296 2.45 -7.10 -14.65
C PHE A 296 3.95 -7.25 -14.34
N GLY A 297 4.81 -6.75 -15.23
CA GLY A 297 6.26 -6.81 -15.09
C GLY A 297 6.81 -8.23 -15.17
N LEU A 298 6.12 -9.16 -15.84
CA LEU A 298 6.54 -10.56 -15.97
C LEU A 298 7.42 -10.79 -17.20
N VAL A 299 7.22 -9.98 -18.24
CA VAL A 299 8.03 -10.02 -19.47
C VAL A 299 8.49 -8.63 -19.87
N GLU A 300 9.61 -8.57 -20.57
CA GLU A 300 10.12 -7.36 -21.19
C GLU A 300 10.61 -7.59 -22.61
N ARG A 301 10.62 -6.53 -23.41
CA ARG A 301 11.16 -6.57 -24.78
C ARG A 301 12.63 -6.20 -24.78
N ALA A 302 13.49 -7.19 -24.98
CA ALA A 302 14.92 -7.00 -25.24
C ALA A 302 15.21 -7.11 -26.76
N GLY A 303 15.16 -5.98 -27.46
CA GLY A 303 15.42 -5.90 -28.90
C GLY A 303 14.41 -6.70 -29.74
N PRO A 304 14.82 -7.74 -30.49
CA PRO A 304 13.92 -8.60 -31.27
C PRO A 304 13.32 -9.75 -30.44
N ARG A 305 13.42 -9.71 -29.10
CA ARG A 305 12.98 -10.80 -28.23
C ARG A 305 12.07 -10.30 -27.11
N LEU A 306 11.20 -11.20 -26.67
CA LEU A 306 10.42 -11.08 -25.44
C LEU A 306 11.04 -12.04 -24.42
N LEU A 307 11.51 -11.52 -23.29
CA LEU A 307 12.21 -12.26 -22.23
C LEU A 307 11.39 -12.19 -20.94
N LEU A 308 11.60 -13.15 -20.04
CA LEU A 308 11.17 -13.01 -18.65
C LEU A 308 11.99 -11.90 -17.97
N THR A 309 11.34 -11.14 -17.10
CA THR A 309 12.01 -10.31 -16.10
C THR A 309 12.44 -11.17 -14.91
N ASP A 310 13.17 -10.61 -13.94
CA ASP A 310 13.48 -11.31 -12.68
C ASP A 310 12.21 -11.75 -11.94
N ARG A 311 11.16 -10.92 -11.97
CA ARG A 311 9.84 -11.26 -11.40
C ARG A 311 9.19 -12.40 -12.16
N GLY A 312 9.22 -12.36 -13.49
CA GLY A 312 8.69 -13.43 -14.34
C GLY A 312 9.41 -14.77 -14.11
N ASP A 313 10.73 -14.75 -14.01
CA ASP A 313 11.56 -15.94 -13.76
C ASP A 313 11.26 -16.56 -12.39
N THR A 314 10.97 -15.71 -11.39
CA THR A 314 10.64 -16.17 -10.03
C THR A 314 9.29 -16.92 -9.96
N VAL A 315 8.29 -16.51 -10.76
CA VAL A 315 6.91 -17.02 -10.62
C VAL A 315 6.52 -18.07 -11.67
N VAL A 316 7.29 -18.24 -12.75
CA VAL A 316 6.87 -19.07 -13.90
C VAL A 316 6.71 -20.56 -13.57
N ASP A 317 7.35 -21.05 -12.51
CA ASP A 317 7.25 -22.44 -12.03
C ASP A 317 6.34 -22.62 -10.80
N ASP A 318 5.70 -21.54 -10.34
CA ASP A 318 4.85 -21.54 -9.14
C ASP A 318 3.49 -20.88 -9.47
N PRO A 319 2.44 -21.69 -9.74
CA PRO A 319 1.12 -21.17 -10.09
C PRO A 319 0.52 -20.25 -9.03
N ASP A 320 0.72 -20.53 -7.73
CA ASP A 320 0.19 -19.69 -6.66
C ASP A 320 0.93 -18.35 -6.60
N ALA A 321 2.25 -18.35 -6.80
CA ALA A 321 3.04 -17.12 -6.92
C ALA A 321 2.65 -16.31 -8.17
N LEU A 322 2.30 -16.97 -9.27
CA LEU A 322 1.80 -16.30 -10.47
C LEU A 322 0.44 -15.62 -10.23
N LEU A 323 -0.50 -16.30 -9.57
CA LEU A 323 -1.79 -15.72 -9.21
C LEU A 323 -1.64 -14.53 -8.26
N MET A 324 -0.75 -14.64 -7.27
CA MET A 324 -0.39 -13.54 -6.39
C MET A 324 0.19 -12.36 -7.18
N ALA A 325 1.13 -12.63 -8.09
CA ALA A 325 1.78 -11.59 -8.88
C ALA A 325 0.81 -10.83 -9.80
N VAL A 326 -0.18 -11.52 -10.34
CA VAL A 326 -1.28 -10.93 -11.11
C VAL A 326 -2.22 -10.15 -10.18
N GLY A 327 -2.62 -10.72 -9.04
CA GLY A 327 -3.47 -10.05 -8.06
C GLY A 327 -2.89 -8.73 -7.57
N GLU A 328 -1.59 -8.68 -7.30
CA GLU A 328 -0.88 -7.48 -6.86
C GLU A 328 -0.95 -6.31 -7.86
N THR A 329 -1.10 -6.61 -9.15
CA THR A 329 -0.95 -5.62 -10.24
C THR A 329 -2.24 -5.37 -11.02
N ILE A 330 -3.24 -6.22 -10.87
CA ILE A 330 -4.48 -6.13 -11.67
C ILE A 330 -5.32 -4.90 -11.32
N VAL A 331 -5.20 -4.37 -10.10
CA VAL A 331 -5.85 -3.12 -9.67
C VAL A 331 -4.90 -1.94 -9.86
N ALA A 332 -5.34 -0.95 -10.63
CA ALA A 332 -4.55 0.20 -11.04
C ALA A 332 -4.42 1.23 -9.91
N THR A 333 -3.39 1.10 -9.08
CA THR A 333 -3.10 2.00 -7.95
C THR A 333 -2.77 3.43 -8.38
N ASP A 334 -2.30 3.63 -9.61
CA ASP A 334 -1.93 4.92 -10.20
C ASP A 334 -3.14 5.71 -10.75
N ARG A 335 -4.31 5.05 -10.88
CA ARG A 335 -5.51 5.61 -11.49
C ARG A 335 -6.70 5.39 -10.56
N PRO A 336 -6.96 6.32 -9.61
CA PRO A 336 -7.95 6.12 -8.55
C PRO A 336 -9.36 5.73 -9.03
N ALA A 337 -9.84 6.33 -10.13
CA ALA A 337 -11.15 5.99 -10.69
C ALA A 337 -11.19 4.55 -11.24
N MET A 338 -10.09 4.10 -11.85
CA MET A 338 -9.96 2.73 -12.35
C MET A 338 -9.84 1.73 -11.20
N ALA A 339 -9.09 2.06 -10.15
CA ALA A 339 -9.01 1.23 -8.95
C ALA A 339 -10.40 0.95 -8.36
N VAL A 340 -11.25 1.98 -8.25
CA VAL A 340 -12.64 1.84 -7.77
C VAL A 340 -13.48 0.95 -8.69
N ILE A 341 -13.37 1.11 -10.01
CA ILE A 341 -14.07 0.23 -10.98
C ILE A 341 -13.70 -1.23 -10.75
N GLN A 342 -12.40 -1.51 -10.63
CA GLN A 342 -11.87 -2.86 -10.50
C GLN A 342 -12.24 -3.46 -9.15
N GLU A 343 -12.11 -2.70 -8.07
CA GLU A 343 -12.50 -3.09 -6.72
C GLU A 343 -13.99 -3.47 -6.65
N VAL A 344 -14.88 -2.60 -7.18
CA VAL A 344 -16.32 -2.84 -7.17
C VAL A 344 -16.69 -4.03 -8.06
N ALA A 345 -16.02 -4.20 -9.21
CA ALA A 345 -16.26 -5.33 -10.10
C ALA A 345 -15.82 -6.66 -9.47
N LEU A 346 -14.60 -6.73 -8.93
CA LEU A 346 -14.09 -7.91 -8.24
C LEU A 346 -14.96 -8.23 -7.02
N GLY A 347 -15.31 -7.21 -6.23
CA GLY A 347 -16.15 -7.39 -5.06
C GLY A 347 -17.56 -7.88 -5.39
N ALA A 348 -18.18 -7.36 -6.45
CA ALA A 348 -19.48 -7.83 -6.92
C ALA A 348 -19.43 -9.30 -7.37
N LEU A 349 -18.36 -9.70 -8.05
CA LEU A 349 -18.18 -11.07 -8.55
C LEU A 349 -17.77 -12.07 -7.45
N LEU A 350 -17.11 -11.62 -6.38
CA LEU A 350 -16.83 -12.44 -5.20
C LEU A 350 -18.07 -12.70 -4.34
N LEU A 351 -19.03 -11.76 -4.33
CA LEU A 351 -20.26 -11.87 -3.55
C LEU A 351 -21.38 -12.64 -4.25
N GLU A 352 -21.28 -12.84 -5.57
CA GLU A 352 -22.28 -13.56 -6.37
C GLU A 352 -21.57 -14.45 -7.41
N ASP A 353 -21.78 -15.77 -7.33
CA ASP A 353 -21.16 -16.76 -8.23
C ASP A 353 -21.26 -16.38 -9.71
N ARG A 354 -22.42 -15.85 -10.14
CA ARG A 354 -22.68 -15.42 -11.51
C ARG A 354 -23.62 -14.22 -11.59
N MET A 355 -23.13 -13.12 -12.17
CA MET A 355 -23.85 -11.84 -12.31
C MET A 355 -23.99 -11.40 -13.78
N ALA A 356 -25.06 -10.70 -14.11
CA ALA A 356 -25.17 -10.02 -15.40
C ALA A 356 -24.21 -8.81 -15.46
N PRO A 357 -23.39 -8.63 -16.52
CA PRO A 357 -22.44 -7.52 -16.60
C PRO A 357 -23.06 -6.14 -16.35
N ASP A 358 -24.27 -5.88 -16.86
CA ASP A 358 -24.96 -4.61 -16.63
C ASP A 358 -25.25 -4.31 -15.15
N ARG A 359 -25.42 -5.34 -14.30
CA ARG A 359 -25.56 -5.13 -12.84
C ARG A 359 -24.24 -4.71 -12.20
N ILE A 360 -23.12 -5.24 -12.68
CA ILE A 360 -21.78 -4.83 -12.24
C ILE A 360 -21.57 -3.35 -12.60
N PHE A 361 -21.89 -2.98 -13.85
CA PHE A 361 -21.74 -1.61 -14.33
C PHE A 361 -22.67 -0.62 -13.60
N ALA A 362 -23.89 -1.03 -13.27
CA ALA A 362 -24.81 -0.23 -12.47
C ALA A 362 -24.24 0.03 -11.06
N LYS A 363 -23.66 -0.98 -10.39
CA LYS A 363 -22.99 -0.80 -9.09
C LYS A 363 -21.84 0.20 -9.18
N ILE A 364 -20.99 0.09 -10.21
CA ILE A 364 -19.90 1.04 -10.46
C ILE A 364 -20.46 2.47 -10.65
N ALA A 365 -21.51 2.62 -11.45
CA ALA A 365 -22.13 3.93 -11.69
C ALA A 365 -22.73 4.53 -10.40
N HIS A 366 -23.32 3.71 -9.52
CA HIS A 366 -23.81 4.16 -8.21
C HIS A 366 -22.67 4.67 -7.33
N VAL A 367 -21.54 3.94 -7.28
CA VAL A 367 -20.36 4.37 -6.51
C VAL A 367 -19.83 5.71 -7.05
N PHE A 368 -19.74 5.86 -8.37
CA PHE A 368 -19.32 7.13 -8.97
C PHE A 368 -20.24 8.30 -8.65
N ALA A 369 -21.56 8.08 -8.68
CA ALA A 369 -22.53 9.09 -8.33
C ALA A 369 -22.46 9.49 -6.85
N GLU A 370 -22.36 8.52 -5.94
CA GLU A 370 -22.29 8.75 -4.49
C GLU A 370 -21.00 9.49 -4.07
N ASP A 371 -19.86 9.13 -4.68
CA ASP A 371 -18.56 9.75 -4.42
C ASP A 371 -18.29 11.00 -5.28
N SER A 372 -19.25 11.42 -6.12
CA SER A 372 -19.14 12.60 -6.99
C SER A 372 -17.92 12.59 -7.92
N TRP A 373 -17.61 11.43 -8.52
CA TRP A 373 -16.46 11.30 -9.43
C TRP A 373 -16.67 12.08 -10.73
N THR A 374 -15.61 12.73 -11.20
CA THR A 374 -15.58 13.49 -12.46
C THR A 374 -14.42 13.06 -13.35
N ASP A 375 -14.57 13.32 -14.66
CA ASP A 375 -13.51 13.19 -15.64
C ASP A 375 -12.55 14.41 -15.60
N PRO A 376 -11.45 14.41 -16.37
CA PRO A 376 -10.52 15.56 -16.42
C PRO A 376 -11.13 16.87 -16.91
N ALA A 377 -12.32 16.84 -17.55
CA ALA A 377 -13.07 18.03 -17.96
C ALA A 377 -14.08 18.49 -16.89
N GLY A 378 -14.13 17.82 -15.73
CA GLY A 378 -15.06 18.11 -14.63
C GLY A 378 -16.47 17.56 -14.85
N LEU A 379 -16.69 16.72 -15.86
CA LEU A 379 -17.99 16.11 -16.11
C LEU A 379 -18.16 14.84 -15.25
N PRO A 380 -19.35 14.62 -14.65
CA PRO A 380 -19.58 13.43 -13.83
C PRO A 380 -19.34 12.11 -14.59
N LEU A 381 -18.68 11.16 -13.95
CA LEU A 381 -18.52 9.81 -14.48
C LEU A 381 -19.85 9.05 -14.35
N GLY A 382 -20.58 8.93 -15.47
CA GLY A 382 -21.89 8.27 -15.52
C GLY A 382 -21.85 6.80 -15.95
N GLU A 383 -23.04 6.23 -16.17
CA GLU A 383 -23.23 4.83 -16.57
C GLU A 383 -22.49 4.43 -17.85
N ALA A 384 -22.36 5.35 -18.81
CA ALA A 384 -21.65 5.07 -20.06
C ALA A 384 -20.16 4.77 -19.80
N HIS A 385 -19.53 5.57 -18.94
CA HIS A 385 -18.14 5.37 -18.55
C HIS A 385 -17.97 4.09 -17.72
N ALA A 386 -18.86 3.86 -16.75
CA ALA A 386 -18.89 2.64 -15.95
C ALA A 386 -18.99 1.38 -16.83
N ARG A 387 -19.85 1.41 -17.87
CA ARG A 387 -20.00 0.31 -18.84
C ARG A 387 -18.77 0.12 -19.70
N GLU A 388 -18.19 1.20 -20.24
CA GLU A 388 -17.00 1.10 -21.09
C GLU A 388 -15.80 0.54 -20.30
N ALA A 389 -15.49 1.15 -19.17
CA ALA A 389 -14.34 0.78 -18.35
C ALA A 389 -14.53 -0.58 -17.67
N GLY A 390 -15.73 -0.84 -17.13
CA GLY A 390 -16.09 -2.15 -16.58
C GLY A 390 -16.01 -3.26 -17.63
N SER A 391 -16.52 -3.04 -18.84
CA SER A 391 -16.43 -4.02 -19.93
C SER A 391 -14.97 -4.30 -20.34
N ARG A 392 -14.14 -3.25 -20.38
CA ARG A 392 -12.70 -3.41 -20.62
C ARG A 392 -12.04 -4.27 -19.53
N PHE A 393 -12.41 -4.07 -18.27
CA PHE A 393 -11.88 -4.85 -17.16
C PHE A 393 -12.35 -6.31 -17.17
N LEU A 394 -13.63 -6.57 -17.44
CA LEU A 394 -14.13 -7.94 -17.60
C LEU A 394 -13.44 -8.67 -18.75
N ARG A 395 -13.11 -7.96 -19.83
CA ARG A 395 -12.31 -8.52 -20.93
C ARG A 395 -10.87 -8.85 -20.51
N THR A 396 -10.26 -8.04 -19.65
CA THR A 396 -8.95 -8.34 -19.04
C THR A 396 -9.02 -9.65 -18.26
N LEU A 397 -9.98 -9.79 -17.34
CA LEU A 397 -10.16 -11.04 -16.58
C LEU A 397 -10.43 -12.23 -17.50
N ARG A 398 -11.28 -12.07 -18.52
CA ARG A 398 -11.57 -13.12 -19.50
C ARG A 398 -10.35 -13.51 -20.34
N THR A 399 -9.44 -12.58 -20.62
CA THR A 399 -8.18 -12.84 -21.36
C THR A 399 -7.21 -13.66 -20.53
N LEU A 400 -7.22 -13.47 -19.21
CA LEU A 400 -6.41 -14.23 -18.25
C LEU A 400 -7.05 -15.57 -17.86
N ASP A 401 -8.23 -15.90 -18.39
CA ASP A 401 -9.04 -17.05 -17.93
C ASP A 401 -9.46 -16.95 -16.45
N ALA A 402 -9.47 -15.73 -15.91
CA ALA A 402 -9.94 -15.39 -14.55
C ALA A 402 -11.46 -15.13 -14.50
N LEU A 403 -12.14 -15.17 -15.65
CA LEU A 403 -13.59 -14.95 -15.76
C LEU A 403 -14.19 -16.00 -16.68
N ASP A 404 -15.24 -16.66 -16.21
CA ASP A 404 -16.09 -17.51 -17.03
C ASP A 404 -17.33 -16.73 -17.50
N ALA A 405 -17.72 -16.94 -18.75
CA ALA A 405 -18.81 -16.22 -19.39
C ALA A 405 -19.82 -17.19 -20.02
N ASP A 406 -21.06 -17.11 -19.53
CA ASP A 406 -22.20 -17.79 -20.14
C ASP A 406 -22.98 -16.80 -20.99
N TRP A 407 -22.66 -16.82 -22.28
CA TRP A 407 -23.25 -15.92 -23.26
C TRP A 407 -24.76 -16.17 -23.48
N ASN A 408 -25.23 -17.40 -23.24
CA ASN A 408 -26.65 -17.74 -23.35
C ASN A 408 -27.44 -17.12 -22.19
N ALA A 409 -26.93 -17.27 -20.97
CA ALA A 409 -27.52 -16.67 -19.78
C ALA A 409 -27.18 -15.17 -19.62
N ARG A 410 -26.25 -14.64 -20.42
CA ARG A 410 -25.65 -13.31 -20.30
C ARG A 410 -25.13 -13.03 -18.89
N ARG A 411 -24.42 -14.02 -18.33
CA ARG A 411 -23.85 -13.96 -16.99
C ARG A 411 -22.36 -14.22 -17.04
N VAL A 412 -21.65 -13.60 -16.11
CA VAL A 412 -20.23 -13.80 -15.89
C VAL A 412 -19.98 -14.15 -14.42
N GLY A 413 -18.96 -14.94 -14.16
CA GLY A 413 -18.51 -15.34 -12.82
C GLY A 413 -17.00 -15.48 -12.80
N LEU A 414 -16.38 -15.38 -11.63
CA LEU A 414 -14.95 -15.69 -11.51
C LEU A 414 -14.74 -17.19 -11.66
N THR A 415 -13.64 -17.57 -12.30
CA THR A 415 -13.10 -18.93 -12.19
C THR A 415 -12.46 -19.11 -10.80
N ASP A 416 -11.98 -20.30 -10.48
CA ASP A 416 -11.24 -20.53 -9.23
C ASP A 416 -9.95 -19.69 -9.18
N ALA A 417 -9.20 -19.66 -10.30
CA ALA A 417 -8.06 -18.76 -10.49
C ALA A 417 -8.47 -17.28 -10.35
N GLY A 418 -9.60 -16.89 -10.95
CA GLY A 418 -10.15 -15.54 -10.83
C GLY A 418 -10.54 -15.16 -9.40
N THR A 419 -11.06 -16.10 -8.62
CA THR A 419 -11.39 -15.91 -7.20
C THR A 419 -10.12 -15.67 -6.39
N SER A 420 -9.06 -16.44 -6.65
CA SER A 420 -7.75 -16.24 -6.02
C SER A 420 -7.16 -14.86 -6.36
N ILE A 421 -7.13 -14.50 -7.65
CA ILE A 421 -6.66 -13.18 -8.13
C ILE A 421 -7.47 -12.05 -7.49
N ALA A 422 -8.80 -12.18 -7.43
CA ALA A 422 -9.68 -11.15 -6.87
C ALA A 422 -9.39 -10.93 -5.37
N ARG A 423 -9.23 -12.01 -4.60
CA ARG A 423 -8.89 -11.93 -3.17
C ARG A 423 -7.51 -11.32 -2.95
N TRP A 424 -6.50 -11.75 -3.73
CA TRP A 424 -5.16 -11.13 -3.70
C TRP A 424 -5.23 -9.65 -4.00
N ALA A 425 -5.91 -9.26 -5.07
CA ALA A 425 -6.01 -7.87 -5.50
C ALA A 425 -6.64 -6.96 -4.43
N LEU A 426 -7.75 -7.37 -3.84
CA LEU A 426 -8.39 -6.61 -2.76
C LEU A 426 -7.52 -6.56 -1.50
N ARG A 427 -6.82 -7.65 -1.18
CA ARG A 427 -5.89 -7.70 -0.05
C ARG A 427 -4.68 -6.78 -0.27
N THR A 428 -4.14 -6.71 -1.48
CA THR A 428 -3.04 -5.82 -1.85
C THR A 428 -3.43 -4.35 -1.63
N GLN A 429 -4.67 -3.95 -1.94
CA GLN A 429 -5.13 -2.56 -1.68
C GLN A 429 -5.07 -2.18 -0.18
N VAL A 430 -5.20 -3.16 0.71
CA VAL A 430 -5.14 -2.96 2.16
C VAL A 430 -3.70 -3.01 2.68
N LEU A 431 -2.88 -3.93 2.16
CA LEU A 431 -1.48 -4.11 2.60
C LEU A 431 -0.51 -3.08 2.01
N PHE A 432 -0.81 -2.58 0.81
CA PHE A 432 0.02 -1.65 0.06
C PHE A 432 -0.79 -0.41 -0.34
N PRO A 433 -1.26 0.39 0.65
CA PRO A 433 -2.04 1.57 0.35
C PRO A 433 -1.23 2.53 -0.53
N ALA A 434 -1.86 3.05 -1.58
CA ALA A 434 -1.22 4.06 -2.41
C ALA A 434 -0.93 5.31 -1.55
N PRO A 435 0.21 5.99 -1.77
CA PRO A 435 0.43 7.31 -1.19
C PRO A 435 -0.74 8.20 -1.59
N THR A 436 -1.28 8.98 -0.66
CA THR A 436 -2.28 9.98 -1.01
C THR A 436 -1.61 11.03 -1.88
N LEU A 437 -1.84 10.97 -3.20
CA LEU A 437 -1.52 12.07 -4.08
C LEU A 437 -2.33 13.31 -3.63
N PRO A 438 -1.71 14.51 -3.66
CA PRO A 438 -2.26 15.74 -3.11
C PRO A 438 -3.59 16.17 -3.74
#